data_AF-A0A271LCN0-F1
#
_entry.id   AF-A0A271LCN0-F1
#
_cell.length_a   1.000
_cell.length_b   1.000
_cell.length_c   1.000
_cell.angle_alpha   90.00
_cell.angle_beta   90.00
_cell.angle_gamma   90.00
#
_symmetry.space_group_name_H-M   'P 1'
#
loop_
_entity.id
_entity.type
_entity.pdbx_description
1 polymer ?
#
loop_
_entity_poly.entity_id
_entity_poly.type
_entity_poly.pdbx_seq_one_letter_code
_entity_poly.pdbx_strand_id
1 'polypeptide(L)'
;MTSSRIRTLDLVVVLLAGSSIVSSCVAPDDTSNLPKEDATTAAARKEMVGLSEADVRMCAGFPTATADAGGSQIWTYQRTVQRGNLNVVIPTLAVGAIPTVGGSLNVDPGGYCNTQIRMVDGRVAEVAYAGDNNTPNHRDALCVSTVDGCVAYARQRHQVRTGAISR
;
A
#
# COMPACT_ATOMS: atom_id res chain seq x y z
N MET A 1 73.41 -8.30 -41.34
CA MET A 1 73.01 -6.90 -41.57
C MET A 1 71.97 -6.88 -42.68
N THR A 2 70.70 -6.66 -42.34
CA THR A 2 69.50 -6.34 -43.17
C THR A 2 68.26 -6.74 -42.34
N SER A 3 67.77 -5.92 -41.40
CA SER A 3 66.70 -4.93 -41.54
C SER A 3 65.55 -5.34 -42.48
N SER A 4 64.38 -5.72 -41.94
CA SER A 4 63.07 -5.32 -42.49
C SER A 4 61.87 -5.72 -41.60
N ARG A 5 61.21 -4.69 -41.06
CA ARG A 5 59.76 -4.50 -40.89
C ARG A 5 58.97 -5.35 -39.88
N ILE A 6 58.91 -4.79 -38.67
CA ILE A 6 57.75 -4.81 -37.78
C ILE A 6 56.55 -4.23 -38.52
N ARG A 7 55.48 -5.02 -38.73
CA ARG A 7 54.16 -4.52 -39.11
C ARG A 7 53.17 -4.91 -38.02
N THR A 8 52.90 -3.93 -37.18
CA THR A 8 51.69 -3.70 -36.39
C THR A 8 50.48 -4.46 -36.92
N LEU A 9 50.24 -5.66 -36.39
CA LEU A 9 49.05 -6.46 -36.67
C LEU A 9 48.41 -6.99 -35.38
N ASP A 10 48.52 -6.24 -34.27
CA ASP A 10 47.94 -6.62 -32.97
C ASP A 10 47.17 -5.45 -32.31
N LEU A 11 46.58 -4.57 -33.12
CA LEU A 11 45.77 -3.44 -32.62
C LEU A 11 44.32 -3.43 -33.14
N VAL A 12 43.82 -4.57 -33.63
CA VAL A 12 42.46 -4.68 -34.21
C VAL A 12 41.57 -5.66 -33.42
N VAL A 13 42.08 -6.33 -32.37
CA VAL A 13 41.33 -7.34 -31.59
C VAL A 13 40.79 -6.81 -30.25
N VAL A 14 40.87 -5.49 -29.99
CA VAL A 14 40.42 -4.89 -28.70
C VAL A 14 39.18 -3.99 -28.85
N LEU A 15 38.53 -3.95 -30.02
CA LEU A 15 37.36 -3.08 -30.26
C LEU A 15 36.02 -3.82 -30.44
N LEU A 16 35.95 -5.13 -30.19
CA LEU A 16 34.70 -5.92 -30.30
C LEU A 16 34.11 -6.40 -28.97
N ALA A 17 34.62 -5.95 -27.83
CA ALA A 17 33.87 -6.02 -26.57
C ALA A 17 32.88 -4.85 -26.52
N GLY A 18 31.85 -4.93 -27.37
CA GLY A 18 30.73 -4.01 -27.36
C GLY A 18 30.07 -4.05 -25.98
N SER A 19 30.33 -3.02 -25.18
CA SER A 19 29.60 -2.69 -23.97
C SER A 19 28.15 -2.36 -24.36
N SER A 20 27.36 -3.41 -24.58
CA SER A 20 25.92 -3.31 -24.68
C SER A 20 25.40 -3.04 -23.28
N ILE A 21 25.53 -1.79 -22.82
CA ILE A 21 24.75 -1.30 -21.69
C ILE A 21 23.32 -1.22 -22.25
N VAL A 22 22.61 -2.35 -22.21
CA VAL A 22 21.17 -2.35 -22.39
C VAL A 22 20.63 -1.44 -21.29
N SER A 23 20.30 -0.21 -21.68
CA SER A 23 19.47 0.68 -20.89
C SER A 23 18.12 0.00 -20.79
N SER A 24 18.00 -0.92 -19.84
CA SER A 24 16.74 -1.52 -19.43
C SER A 24 15.94 -0.41 -18.78
N CYS A 25 15.28 0.40 -19.60
CA CYS A 25 14.19 1.25 -19.15
C CYS A 25 13.07 0.29 -18.74
N VAL A 26 13.11 -0.18 -17.50
CA VAL A 26 11.94 -0.82 -16.87
C VAL A 26 10.92 0.31 -16.75
N ALA A 27 9.98 0.35 -17.68
CA ALA A 27 8.81 1.20 -17.52
C ALA A 27 8.17 0.82 -16.19
N PRO A 28 7.86 1.79 -15.31
CA PRO A 28 7.15 1.47 -14.07
C PRO A 28 5.84 0.78 -14.44
N ASP A 29 5.54 -0.34 -13.78
CA ASP A 29 4.35 -1.17 -14.06
C ASP A 29 3.02 -0.41 -13.94
N ASP A 30 3.05 0.81 -13.39
CA ASP A 30 1.88 1.63 -13.15
C ASP A 30 2.16 3.09 -13.57
N THR A 31 1.62 3.47 -14.73
CA THR A 31 1.58 4.86 -15.22
C THR A 31 0.26 5.55 -14.90
N SER A 32 -0.61 4.92 -14.08
CA SER A 32 -1.88 5.51 -13.73
C SER A 32 -1.71 6.70 -12.77
N ASN A 33 -2.58 7.70 -12.91
CA ASN A 33 -2.67 8.81 -11.97
C ASN A 33 -3.46 8.45 -10.70
N LEU A 34 -3.82 7.17 -10.51
CA LEU A 34 -4.55 6.74 -9.33
C LEU A 34 -3.57 6.47 -8.19
N PRO A 35 -3.89 6.90 -6.95
CA PRO A 35 -3.11 6.52 -5.78
C PRO A 35 -2.97 5.00 -5.69
N LYS A 36 -1.76 4.53 -5.40
CA LYS A 36 -1.49 3.10 -5.20
C LYS A 36 -2.26 2.58 -3.99
N GLU A 37 -2.69 1.33 -4.02
CA GLU A 37 -3.29 0.69 -2.84
C GLU A 37 -2.29 0.66 -1.70
N ASP A 38 -2.77 0.85 -0.48
CA ASP A 38 -1.99 0.48 0.68
C ASP A 38 -1.69 -1.02 0.67
N ALA A 39 -0.45 -1.40 0.95
CA ALA A 39 -0.02 -2.79 0.86
C ALA A 39 -0.75 -3.70 1.87
N THR A 40 -1.14 -3.16 3.02
CA THR A 40 -1.83 -3.91 4.08
C THR A 40 -3.28 -4.14 3.70
N THR A 41 -3.96 -3.13 3.15
CA THR A 41 -5.35 -3.26 2.72
C THR A 41 -5.46 -4.17 1.49
N ALA A 42 -4.48 -4.11 0.58
CA ALA A 42 -4.34 -5.04 -0.53
C ALA A 42 -4.07 -6.48 -0.05
N ALA A 43 -3.21 -6.66 0.96
CA ALA A 43 -2.94 -7.96 1.55
C ALA A 43 -4.19 -8.55 2.22
N ALA A 44 -4.96 -7.75 2.94
CA ALA A 44 -6.19 -8.16 3.60
C ALA A 44 -7.22 -8.79 2.64
N ARG A 45 -7.35 -8.27 1.41
CA ARG A 45 -8.24 -8.86 0.38
C ARG A 45 -7.90 -10.31 0.02
N LYS A 46 -6.66 -10.73 0.24
CA LYS A 46 -6.18 -12.08 -0.09
C LYS A 46 -6.01 -12.94 1.17
N GLU A 47 -5.34 -12.40 2.17
CA GLU A 47 -4.91 -13.12 3.37
C GLU A 47 -6.09 -13.40 4.30
N MET A 48 -7.06 -12.49 4.40
CA MET A 48 -8.20 -12.69 5.32
C MET A 48 -9.23 -13.69 4.81
N VAL A 49 -9.19 -14.04 3.51
CA VAL A 49 -10.15 -14.97 2.91
C VAL A 49 -10.03 -16.35 3.57
N GLY A 50 -11.17 -16.90 3.99
CA GLY A 50 -11.26 -18.19 4.67
C GLY A 50 -11.11 -18.14 6.20
N LEU A 51 -10.76 -16.98 6.78
CA LEU A 51 -10.87 -16.76 8.23
C LEU A 51 -12.31 -17.03 8.68
N SER A 52 -12.46 -17.69 9.83
CA SER A 52 -13.78 -17.90 10.41
C SER A 52 -14.32 -16.61 11.02
N GLU A 53 -15.63 -16.57 11.22
CA GLU A 53 -16.30 -15.54 12.02
C GLU A 53 -15.65 -15.28 13.38
N ALA A 54 -15.23 -16.33 14.09
CA ALA A 54 -14.55 -16.20 15.37
C ALA A 54 -13.19 -15.53 15.20
N ASP A 55 -12.45 -15.87 14.14
CA ASP A 55 -11.14 -15.30 13.85
C ASP A 55 -11.22 -13.81 13.57
N VAL A 56 -12.20 -13.41 12.76
CA VAL A 56 -12.46 -12.00 12.45
C VAL A 56 -12.81 -11.23 13.72
N ARG A 57 -13.64 -11.80 14.60
CA ARG A 57 -13.97 -11.19 15.90
C ARG A 57 -12.76 -11.09 16.83
N MET A 58 -11.82 -12.02 16.75
CA MET A 58 -10.59 -11.99 17.54
C MET A 58 -9.60 -10.93 17.05
N CYS A 59 -9.52 -10.68 15.75
CA CYS A 59 -8.52 -9.76 15.18
C CYS A 59 -9.04 -8.33 14.93
N ALA A 60 -10.30 -8.17 14.50
CA ALA A 60 -10.92 -6.88 14.22
C ALA A 60 -11.90 -6.42 15.32
N GLY A 61 -12.25 -7.30 16.26
CA GLY A 61 -13.31 -7.07 17.24
C GLY A 61 -14.71 -7.29 16.65
N PHE A 62 -15.74 -6.87 17.37
CA PHE A 62 -17.12 -6.96 16.89
C PHE A 62 -17.42 -5.88 15.83
N PRO A 63 -18.17 -6.22 14.77
CA PRO A 63 -18.51 -5.25 13.73
C PRO A 63 -19.42 -4.16 14.28
N THR A 64 -19.30 -2.96 13.70
CA THR A 64 -20.18 -1.82 14.02
C THR A 64 -21.58 -2.04 13.49
N ALA A 65 -21.71 -2.72 12.34
CA ALA A 65 -22.99 -3.09 11.76
C ALA A 65 -22.87 -4.42 11.00
N THR A 66 -23.98 -5.14 10.89
CA THR A 66 -24.10 -6.33 10.07
C THR A 66 -25.35 -6.23 9.21
N ALA A 67 -25.26 -6.62 7.95
CA ALA A 67 -26.38 -6.64 7.01
C ALA A 67 -26.45 -7.98 6.29
N ASP A 68 -27.65 -8.55 6.18
CA ASP A 68 -27.87 -9.77 5.41
C ASP A 68 -27.96 -9.45 3.92
N ALA A 69 -27.26 -10.22 3.11
CA ALA A 69 -27.15 -10.06 1.66
C ALA A 69 -27.34 -11.41 0.97
N GLY A 70 -28.59 -11.90 0.96
CA GLY A 70 -29.02 -13.04 0.14
C GLY A 70 -28.23 -14.33 0.35
N GLY A 71 -28.10 -14.80 1.59
CA GLY A 71 -27.32 -15.99 1.94
C GLY A 71 -25.86 -15.73 2.31
N SER A 72 -25.44 -14.45 2.27
CA SER A 72 -24.21 -13.98 2.88
C SER A 72 -24.52 -12.89 3.91
N GLN A 73 -23.57 -12.61 4.80
CA GLN A 73 -23.67 -11.49 5.74
C GLN A 73 -22.52 -10.52 5.49
N ILE A 74 -22.80 -9.22 5.44
CA ILE A 74 -21.77 -8.19 5.31
C ILE A 74 -21.55 -7.59 6.70
N TRP A 75 -20.33 -7.66 7.19
CA TRP A 75 -19.91 -7.03 8.44
C TRP A 75 -19.18 -5.74 8.14
N THR A 76 -19.64 -4.65 8.73
CA THR A 76 -19.05 -3.33 8.55
C THR A 76 -18.35 -2.88 9.82
N TYR A 77 -17.10 -2.49 9.66
CA TYR A 77 -16.29 -1.86 10.69
C TYR A 77 -16.05 -0.42 10.28
N GLN A 78 -16.70 0.50 10.98
CA GLN A 78 -16.58 1.93 10.72
C GLN A 78 -15.51 2.55 11.62
N ARG A 79 -14.60 3.30 11.01
CA ARG A 79 -13.55 4.06 11.71
C ARG A 79 -13.53 5.48 11.17
N THR A 80 -13.80 6.43 12.06
CA THR A 80 -13.60 7.85 11.79
C THR A 80 -12.21 8.25 12.25
N VAL A 81 -11.39 8.79 11.35
CA VAL A 81 -10.05 9.27 11.68
C VAL A 81 -10.15 10.78 11.93
N GLN A 82 -10.29 11.14 13.20
CA GLN A 82 -10.18 12.53 13.63
C GLN A 82 -8.70 12.90 13.69
N ARG A 83 -8.20 13.71 12.76
CA ARG A 83 -6.85 14.28 12.84
C ARG A 83 -6.94 15.71 13.32
N GLY A 84 -6.17 16.03 14.36
CA GLY A 84 -6.07 17.39 14.89
C GLY A 84 -5.64 18.37 13.80
N ASN A 85 -6.10 19.61 13.91
CA ASN A 85 -5.75 20.67 12.98
C ASN A 85 -4.24 20.96 13.02
N LEU A 86 -3.52 20.71 11.94
CA LEU A 86 -2.16 21.21 11.79
C LEU A 86 -2.23 22.65 11.28
N ASN A 87 -2.25 23.61 12.20
CA ASN A 87 -2.12 25.02 11.83
C ASN A 87 -0.63 25.37 11.65
N VAL A 88 -0.16 25.38 10.40
CA VAL A 88 1.17 25.90 10.08
C VAL A 88 1.05 27.41 9.87
N VAL A 89 1.51 28.18 10.86
CA VAL A 89 1.70 29.62 10.71
C VAL A 89 2.96 29.83 9.88
N ILE A 90 2.83 30.37 8.67
CA ILE A 90 3.99 30.74 7.87
C ILE A 90 4.54 32.05 8.46
N PRO A 91 5.74 32.04 9.09
CA PRO A 91 6.29 33.26 9.66
C PRO A 91 6.58 34.25 8.54
N THR A 92 6.09 35.48 8.72
CA THR A 92 6.33 36.58 7.81
C THR A 92 7.79 37.02 7.92
N LEU A 93 8.61 36.79 6.90
CA LEU A 93 9.91 37.43 6.79
C LEU A 93 9.69 38.87 6.33
N ALA A 94 9.63 39.80 7.27
CA ALA A 94 9.58 41.22 6.97
C ALA A 94 10.94 41.67 6.41
N VAL A 95 11.01 41.87 5.10
CA VAL A 95 12.12 42.59 4.46
C VAL A 95 11.56 43.94 4.00
N GLY A 96 11.72 44.97 4.84
CA GLY A 96 11.30 46.33 4.52
C GLY A 96 9.83 46.68 4.84
N ALA A 97 9.40 47.87 4.40
CA ALA A 97 8.15 48.52 4.78
C ALA A 97 6.87 47.97 4.10
N ILE A 98 6.85 46.68 3.73
CA ILE A 98 5.70 46.05 3.09
C ILE A 98 4.96 45.21 4.14
N PRO A 99 3.66 45.48 4.42
CA PRO A 99 2.88 44.64 5.33
C PRO A 99 2.79 43.23 4.73
N THR A 100 3.38 42.28 5.42
CA THR A 100 3.38 40.87 5.01
C THR A 100 2.11 40.22 5.52
N VAL A 101 1.33 39.63 4.61
CA VAL A 101 0.14 38.84 4.96
C VAL A 101 0.63 37.47 5.39
N GLY A 102 0.54 37.17 6.69
CA GLY A 102 0.77 35.82 7.21
C GLY A 102 -0.28 34.87 6.67
N GLY A 103 0.13 33.91 5.84
CA GLY A 103 -0.73 32.82 5.38
C GLY A 103 -0.86 31.75 6.45
N SER A 104 -2.07 31.21 6.61
CA SER A 104 -2.27 29.92 7.30
C SER A 104 -2.64 28.89 6.23
N LEU A 105 -2.01 27.73 6.31
CA LEU A 105 -2.40 26.56 5.53
C LEU A 105 -3.18 25.63 6.47
N ASN A 106 -4.50 25.57 6.29
CA ASN A 106 -5.31 24.54 6.90
C ASN A 106 -5.29 23.33 5.98
N VAL A 107 -4.69 22.25 6.44
CA VAL A 107 -4.77 20.95 5.80
C VAL A 107 -5.71 20.13 6.66
N ASP A 108 -6.96 19.93 6.22
CA ASP A 108 -7.94 19.04 6.87
C ASP A 108 -7.86 17.67 6.19
N PRO A 109 -7.12 16.69 6.74
CA PRO A 109 -7.00 15.37 6.15
C PRO A 109 -7.89 14.41 6.95
N GLY A 110 -9.09 14.89 7.31
CA GLY A 110 -10.12 14.08 7.95
C GLY A 110 -10.64 13.04 6.96
N GLY A 111 -11.16 11.95 7.47
CA GLY A 111 -11.68 10.87 6.64
C GLY A 111 -12.32 9.78 7.48
N TYR A 112 -12.95 8.84 6.81
CA TYR A 112 -13.53 7.67 7.45
C TYR A 112 -13.40 6.45 6.55
N CYS A 113 -13.20 5.31 7.19
CA CYS A 113 -13.20 4.02 6.52
C CYS A 113 -14.37 3.18 7.01
N ASN A 114 -15.09 2.60 6.05
CA ASN A 114 -15.99 1.47 6.23
C ASN A 114 -15.32 0.23 5.63
N THR A 115 -14.73 -0.59 6.48
CA THR A 115 -14.23 -1.91 6.07
C THR A 115 -15.42 -2.88 6.04
N GLN A 116 -15.67 -3.49 4.90
CA GLN A 116 -16.78 -4.40 4.66
C GLN A 116 -16.23 -5.80 4.43
N ILE A 117 -16.60 -6.73 5.29
CA ILE A 117 -16.19 -8.13 5.21
C ILE A 117 -17.42 -8.96 4.87
N ARG A 118 -17.41 -9.62 3.71
CA ARG A 118 -18.47 -10.54 3.32
C ARG A 118 -18.20 -11.90 3.93
N MET A 119 -19.16 -12.38 4.70
CA MET A 119 -19.18 -13.69 5.32
C MET A 119 -20.11 -14.62 4.54
N VAL A 120 -19.59 -15.76 4.13
CA VAL A 120 -20.35 -16.85 3.48
C VAL A 120 -20.02 -18.13 4.26
N ASP A 121 -21.04 -18.87 4.67
CA ASP A 121 -20.89 -20.10 5.47
C ASP A 121 -19.96 -19.95 6.69
N GLY A 122 -20.07 -18.82 7.38
CA GLY A 122 -19.28 -18.50 8.57
C GLY A 122 -17.79 -18.19 8.30
N ARG A 123 -17.41 -17.90 7.05
CA ARG A 123 -16.03 -17.57 6.65
C ARG A 123 -15.97 -16.33 5.78
N VAL A 124 -14.84 -15.63 5.84
CA VAL A 124 -14.56 -14.49 4.98
C VAL A 124 -14.48 -14.95 3.53
N ALA A 125 -15.38 -14.43 2.70
CA ALA A 125 -15.37 -14.60 1.25
C ALA A 125 -14.71 -13.41 0.53
N GLU A 126 -14.84 -12.21 1.08
CA GLU A 126 -14.38 -10.97 0.45
C GLU A 126 -14.12 -9.89 1.49
N VAL A 127 -13.13 -9.04 1.22
CA VAL A 127 -12.89 -7.78 1.95
C VAL A 127 -12.92 -6.62 0.97
N ALA A 128 -13.71 -5.61 1.29
CA ALA A 128 -13.85 -4.38 0.53
C ALA A 128 -13.80 -3.16 1.45
N TYR A 129 -13.48 -2.00 0.89
CA TYR A 129 -13.38 -0.75 1.62
C TYR A 129 -14.24 0.31 0.96
N ALA A 130 -14.86 1.16 1.77
CA ALA A 130 -15.66 2.28 1.32
C ALA A 130 -15.46 3.49 2.23
N GLY A 131 -15.86 4.66 1.75
CA GLY A 131 -15.76 5.93 2.47
C GLY A 131 -14.63 6.82 1.96
N ASP A 132 -14.43 7.94 2.66
CA ASP A 132 -13.29 8.84 2.44
C ASP A 132 -12.05 8.26 3.14
N ASN A 133 -11.55 7.17 2.58
CA ASN A 133 -10.59 6.28 3.22
C ASN A 133 -9.17 6.39 2.64
N ASN A 134 -8.96 7.34 1.73
CA ASN A 134 -7.70 7.55 1.04
C ASN A 134 -6.79 8.49 1.84
N THR A 135 -5.49 8.38 1.59
CA THR A 135 -4.49 9.38 1.97
C THR A 135 -3.90 9.99 0.70
N PRO A 136 -3.13 11.09 0.78
CA PRO A 136 -2.55 11.72 -0.42
C PRO A 136 -1.75 10.77 -1.32
N ASN A 137 -1.12 9.75 -0.72
CA ASN A 137 -0.23 8.83 -1.44
C ASN A 137 -0.83 7.43 -1.65
N HIS A 138 -1.82 7.04 -0.85
CA HIS A 138 -2.33 5.66 -0.83
C HIS A 138 -3.84 5.61 -0.72
N ARG A 139 -4.48 4.83 -1.60
CA ARG A 139 -5.91 4.51 -1.48
C ARG A 139 -6.15 3.48 -0.38
N ASP A 140 -7.31 3.54 0.25
CA ASP A 140 -7.75 2.69 1.37
C ASP A 140 -6.89 2.78 2.65
N ALA A 141 -5.84 3.59 2.70
CA ALA A 141 -4.87 3.61 3.80
C ALA A 141 -5.47 3.94 5.18
N LEU A 142 -6.61 4.64 5.27
CA LEU A 142 -7.28 4.87 6.54
C LEU A 142 -7.92 3.60 7.13
N CYS A 143 -8.12 2.56 6.31
CA CYS A 143 -8.66 1.27 6.71
C CYS A 143 -7.65 0.33 7.37
N VAL A 144 -6.35 0.63 7.27
CA VAL A 144 -5.25 -0.23 7.76
C VAL A 144 -5.47 -0.67 9.20
N SER A 145 -5.85 0.26 10.08
CA SER A 145 -6.09 0.00 11.52
C SER A 145 -7.22 -0.98 11.84
N THR A 146 -8.02 -1.36 10.84
CA THR A 146 -9.08 -2.38 10.99
C THR A 146 -8.61 -3.76 10.56
N VAL A 147 -7.66 -3.83 9.63
CA VAL A 147 -7.29 -5.08 8.94
C VAL A 147 -5.86 -5.55 9.19
N ASP A 148 -4.97 -4.68 9.66
CA ASP A 148 -3.56 -5.01 9.94
C ASP A 148 -3.41 -6.18 10.92
N GLY A 149 -4.15 -6.14 12.02
CA GLY A 149 -4.21 -7.23 13.00
C GLY A 149 -4.74 -8.52 12.38
N CYS A 150 -5.75 -8.45 11.51
CA CYS A 150 -6.31 -9.61 10.84
C CYS A 150 -5.39 -10.22 9.78
N VAL A 151 -4.63 -9.41 9.05
CA VAL A 151 -3.61 -9.89 8.12
C VAL A 151 -2.52 -10.65 8.86
N ALA A 152 -2.02 -10.08 9.97
CA ALA A 152 -1.04 -10.76 10.82
C ALA A 152 -1.60 -12.08 11.38
N TYR A 153 -2.84 -12.06 11.85
CA TYR A 153 -3.55 -13.23 12.38
C TYR A 153 -3.69 -14.34 11.34
N ALA A 154 -4.11 -13.99 10.12
CA ALA A 154 -4.27 -14.94 9.02
C ALA A 154 -2.96 -15.62 8.66
N ARG A 155 -1.88 -14.85 8.51
CA ARG A 155 -0.55 -15.39 8.18
C ARG A 155 -0.07 -16.41 9.21
N GLN A 156 -0.25 -16.12 10.50
CA GLN A 156 0.09 -17.06 11.57
C GLN A 156 -0.72 -18.36 11.45
N ARG A 157 -2.03 -18.27 11.19
CA ARG A 157 -2.90 -19.43 10.99
C ARG A 157 -2.50 -20.26 9.77
N HIS A 158 -2.12 -19.63 8.67
CA HIS A 158 -1.63 -20.33 7.48
C HIS A 158 -0.34 -21.10 7.77
N GLN A 159 0.62 -20.50 8.48
CA GLN A 159 1.86 -21.16 8.87
C GLN A 159 1.61 -22.38 9.77
N VAL A 160 0.72 -22.26 10.76
CA VAL A 160 0.34 -23.39 11.63
C VAL A 160 -0.28 -24.53 10.82
N ARG A 161 -1.17 -24.23 9.85
CA ARG A 161 -1.78 -25.25 9.00
C ARG A 161 -0.77 -25.94 8.10
N THR A 162 0.12 -25.19 7.43
CA THR A 162 1.15 -25.78 6.57
C THR A 162 2.16 -26.62 7.36
N GLY A 163 2.55 -26.16 8.56
CA GLY A 163 3.43 -26.89 9.46
C GLY A 163 2.78 -28.16 10.03
N ALA A 164 1.46 -28.16 10.26
CA ALA A 164 0.72 -29.34 10.69
C ALA A 164 0.54 -30.38 9.58
N ILE A 165 0.45 -29.96 8.30
CA ILE A 165 0.34 -30.86 7.15
C ILE A 165 1.68 -31.55 6.83
N SER A 166 2.80 -30.93 7.23
CA SER A 166 4.15 -31.44 6.97
C SER A 166 4.66 -32.43 8.05
N ARG A 167 3.81 -32.82 9.01
CA ARG A 167 4.08 -33.84 10.04
C ARG A 167 3.15 -35.03 9.85
#